data_AF-A0AAX4HRW7-F1
#
_entry.id   AF-A0AAX4HRW7-F1
#
_cell.length_a   1.000
_cell.length_b   1.000
_cell.length_c   1.000
_cell.angle_alpha   90.00
_cell.angle_beta   90.00
_cell.angle_gamma   90.00
#
_symmetry.space_group_name_H-M   'P 1'
#
loop_
_entity.id
_entity.type
_entity.pdbx_description
1 polymer ?
#
loop_
_entity_poly.entity_id
_entity_poly.type
_entity_poly.pdbx_seq_one_letter_code
_entity_poly.pdbx_strand_id
1 'polypeptide(L)'
;MRSIAIMSLIALVGCASEPASYKESKGKTGFSDKIVDQNLRVSTFQGNSATKKEKAQLYAKFHAIELCKEMNQPYTHILTIRDTSFQKEITQTNTYGPTYYYGVSPYYGRYGAYGAGVSMYGAYGPMNTQTTTDVKPVPQFDVYFECVPKAMDARMSFKSLSASDMKNLMQDVKGGVQVEEILPDSPNKNILQVGDIIIKGNGTRVEKVVELYQAHRNSNANQFTVEFFRNGKMKSANVKFLDVTEMVGTAQNEILKEACKEDGIKGVRDICK
;
A
#
# COMPACT_ATOMS: atom_id res chain seq x y z
N MET A 1 -23.52 -35.41 -48.65
CA MET A 1 -22.19 -34.91 -48.25
C MET A 1 -22.38 -33.52 -47.68
N ARG A 2 -22.29 -33.36 -46.35
CA ARG A 2 -22.43 -32.07 -45.65
C ARG A 2 -21.06 -31.71 -45.06
N SER A 3 -20.38 -30.73 -45.64
CA SER A 3 -19.13 -30.19 -45.11
C SER A 3 -19.46 -28.94 -44.29
N ILE A 4 -19.31 -29.04 -42.96
CA ILE A 4 -19.43 -27.91 -42.03
C ILE A 4 -18.03 -27.31 -41.91
N ALA A 5 -17.86 -26.11 -42.46
CA ALA A 5 -16.65 -25.31 -42.30
C ALA A 5 -16.60 -24.76 -40.87
N ILE A 6 -15.67 -25.27 -40.05
CA ILE A 6 -15.37 -24.73 -38.72
C ILE A 6 -14.44 -23.55 -38.91
N MET A 7 -15.02 -22.35 -38.86
CA MET A 7 -14.29 -21.08 -38.84
C MET A 7 -13.71 -20.88 -37.42
N SER A 8 -12.44 -21.26 -37.25
CA SER A 8 -11.70 -21.04 -36.00
C SER A 8 -11.50 -19.55 -35.74
N LEU A 9 -12.34 -19.00 -34.86
CA LEU A 9 -12.22 -17.66 -34.30
C LEU A 9 -11.05 -17.64 -33.30
N ILE A 10 -9.87 -17.20 -33.74
CA ILE A 10 -8.71 -16.98 -32.87
C ILE A 10 -8.97 -15.72 -32.05
N ALA A 11 -9.38 -15.88 -30.80
CA ALA A 11 -9.53 -14.78 -29.85
C ALA A 11 -8.14 -14.22 -29.51
N LEU A 12 -7.90 -12.96 -29.89
CA LEU A 12 -6.75 -12.19 -29.44
C LEU A 12 -6.88 -11.94 -27.93
N VAL A 13 -6.24 -12.78 -27.12
CA VAL A 13 -6.12 -12.53 -25.68
C VAL A 13 -5.10 -11.40 -25.50
N GLY A 14 -5.59 -10.17 -25.42
CA GLY A 14 -4.77 -9.06 -24.94
C GLY A 14 -4.33 -9.35 -23.50
N CYS A 15 -3.05 -9.21 -23.20
CA CYS A 15 -2.51 -9.31 -21.84
C CYS A 15 -3.09 -8.17 -20.98
N ALA A 16 -4.32 -8.32 -20.50
CA ALA A 16 -4.85 -7.49 -19.43
C ALA A 16 -4.07 -7.85 -18.17
N SER A 17 -3.32 -6.89 -17.63
CA SER A 17 -2.64 -7.06 -16.36
C SER A 17 -3.67 -7.31 -15.26
N GLU A 18 -3.68 -8.51 -14.68
CA GLU A 18 -4.55 -8.85 -13.56
C GLU A 18 -4.17 -8.09 -12.28
N PRO A 19 -5.10 -7.85 -11.33
CA PRO A 19 -4.78 -7.28 -10.03
C PRO A 19 -3.69 -8.06 -9.30
N ALA A 20 -2.90 -7.37 -8.48
CA ALA A 20 -1.88 -8.02 -7.67
C ALA A 20 -2.51 -9.03 -6.71
N SER A 21 -1.98 -10.25 -6.73
CA SER A 21 -2.41 -11.31 -5.82
C SER A 21 -1.86 -11.10 -4.41
N TYR A 22 -2.59 -11.64 -3.42
CA TYR A 22 -2.13 -11.69 -2.04
C TYR A 22 -1.00 -12.71 -1.89
N LYS A 23 0.25 -12.23 -1.81
CA LYS A 23 1.46 -13.04 -1.64
C LYS A 23 2.60 -12.18 -1.13
N GLU A 24 3.64 -12.82 -0.61
CA GLU A 24 4.87 -12.14 -0.18
C GLU A 24 5.53 -11.41 -1.36
N SER A 25 6.00 -10.19 -1.09
CA SER A 25 6.63 -9.33 -2.08
C SER A 25 8.04 -9.82 -2.42
N LYS A 26 8.29 -10.00 -3.72
CA LYS A 26 9.64 -10.18 -4.29
C LYS A 26 10.17 -8.89 -4.93
N GLY A 27 9.68 -7.74 -4.47
CA GLY A 27 10.18 -6.40 -4.82
C GLY A 27 9.33 -5.59 -5.79
N LYS A 28 8.17 -6.08 -6.27
CA LYS A 28 7.30 -5.31 -7.18
C LYS A 28 5.85 -5.21 -6.73
N THR A 29 5.29 -6.30 -6.21
CA THR A 29 3.91 -6.37 -5.70
C THR A 29 3.85 -7.43 -4.61
N GLY A 30 2.89 -7.29 -3.69
CA GLY A 30 2.68 -8.21 -2.58
C GLY A 30 2.80 -7.53 -1.21
N PHE A 31 2.75 -8.33 -0.16
CA PHE A 31 2.94 -7.88 1.21
C PHE A 31 4.42 -7.97 1.64
N SER A 32 4.83 -7.10 2.55
CA SER A 32 6.14 -7.15 3.19
C SER A 32 6.07 -6.52 4.57
N ASP A 33 6.94 -6.98 5.47
CA ASP A 33 6.90 -6.58 6.87
C ASP A 33 8.13 -5.81 7.29
N LYS A 34 7.92 -4.89 8.24
CA LYS A 34 9.01 -4.20 8.91
C LYS A 34 8.75 -4.12 10.41
N ILE A 35 9.76 -4.49 11.18
CA ILE A 35 9.79 -4.22 12.62
C ILE A 35 10.30 -2.79 12.79
N VAL A 36 9.48 -1.93 13.37
CA VAL A 36 9.86 -0.55 13.71
C VAL A 36 10.45 -0.51 15.12
N ASP A 37 9.91 -1.35 16.00
CA ASP A 37 10.29 -1.50 17.41
C ASP A 37 9.77 -2.85 17.93
N GLN A 38 10.16 -3.28 19.14
CA GLN A 38 9.91 -4.63 19.69
C GLN A 38 8.45 -5.09 19.49
N ASN A 39 7.47 -4.22 19.74
CA ASN A 39 6.04 -4.52 19.60
C ASN A 39 5.34 -3.70 18.51
N LEU A 40 6.05 -2.84 17.78
CA LEU A 40 5.47 -2.05 16.68
C LEU A 40 5.92 -2.59 15.34
N ARG A 41 4.94 -2.95 14.52
CA ARG A 41 5.16 -3.55 13.22
C ARG A 41 4.46 -2.74 12.15
N VAL A 42 4.97 -2.86 10.93
CA VAL A 42 4.34 -2.32 9.73
C VAL A 42 4.15 -3.46 8.77
N SER A 43 2.89 -3.63 8.35
CA SER A 43 2.52 -4.47 7.22
C SER A 43 2.31 -3.54 6.03
N THR A 44 3.12 -3.72 4.99
CA THR A 44 2.99 -2.97 3.75
C THR A 44 2.43 -3.88 2.68
N PHE A 45 1.41 -3.42 1.95
CA PHE A 45 0.99 -4.08 0.71
C PHE A 45 1.14 -3.13 -0.49
N GLN A 46 1.81 -3.60 -1.53
CA GLN A 46 1.96 -2.90 -2.79
C GLN A 46 1.20 -3.63 -3.90
N GLY A 47 0.20 -2.96 -4.48
CA GLY A 47 -0.53 -3.44 -5.64
C GLY A 47 0.20 -3.15 -6.96
N ASN A 48 -0.47 -3.43 -8.07
CA ASN A 48 -0.10 -2.95 -9.41
C ASN A 48 -1.15 -1.95 -9.93
N SER A 49 -0.98 -1.46 -11.16
CA SER A 49 -1.91 -0.51 -11.80
C SER A 49 -3.33 -1.04 -12.02
N ALA A 50 -3.54 -2.35 -11.92
CA ALA A 50 -4.86 -2.98 -12.01
C ALA A 50 -5.50 -3.25 -10.63
N THR A 51 -4.75 -3.03 -9.55
CA THR A 51 -5.23 -3.26 -8.19
C THR A 51 -6.02 -2.05 -7.71
N LYS A 52 -7.22 -2.28 -7.17
CA LYS A 52 -8.02 -1.21 -6.53
C LYS A 52 -7.38 -0.81 -5.20
N LYS A 53 -7.51 0.47 -4.82
CA LYS A 53 -6.95 1.00 -3.57
C LYS A 53 -7.52 0.27 -2.34
N GLU A 54 -8.82 0.05 -2.33
CA GLU A 54 -9.55 -0.59 -1.23
C GLU A 54 -9.05 -2.02 -1.02
N LYS A 55 -8.78 -2.73 -2.12
CA LYS A 55 -8.24 -4.10 -2.11
C LYS A 55 -6.80 -4.12 -1.57
N ALA A 56 -5.96 -3.18 -1.98
CA ALA A 56 -4.59 -3.07 -1.46
C ALA A 56 -4.59 -2.75 0.05
N GLN A 57 -5.46 -1.84 0.49
CA GLN A 57 -5.61 -1.51 1.91
C GLN A 57 -6.12 -2.71 2.72
N LEU A 58 -7.12 -3.43 2.21
CA LEU A 58 -7.66 -4.64 2.84
C LEU A 58 -6.57 -5.71 3.01
N TYR A 59 -5.75 -5.93 1.98
CA TYR A 59 -4.64 -6.88 2.04
C TYR A 59 -3.56 -6.49 3.05
N ALA A 60 -3.20 -5.20 3.16
CA ALA A 60 -2.27 -4.75 4.19
C ALA A 60 -2.82 -4.97 5.61
N LYS A 61 -4.11 -4.68 5.85
CA LYS A 61 -4.77 -4.90 7.13
C LYS A 61 -4.88 -6.39 7.48
N PHE A 62 -5.28 -7.21 6.51
CA PHE A 62 -5.39 -8.65 6.68
C PHE A 62 -4.05 -9.28 7.05
N HIS A 63 -2.96 -8.87 6.36
CA HIS A 63 -1.64 -9.39 6.66
C HIS A 63 -1.15 -9.03 8.08
N ALA A 64 -1.48 -7.83 8.57
CA ALA A 64 -1.21 -7.45 9.96
C ALA A 64 -1.88 -8.42 10.97
N ILE A 65 -3.11 -8.86 10.67
CA ILE A 65 -3.84 -9.81 11.50
C ILE A 65 -3.21 -11.20 11.46
N GLU A 66 -2.78 -11.64 10.27
CA GLU A 66 -2.09 -12.92 10.13
C GLU A 66 -0.81 -12.96 10.95
N LEU A 67 0.00 -11.90 10.92
CA LEU A 67 1.23 -11.80 11.71
C LEU A 67 0.97 -11.89 13.21
N CYS A 68 -0.06 -11.23 13.72
CA CYS A 68 -0.40 -11.34 15.14
C CYS A 68 -0.89 -12.74 15.52
N LYS A 69 -1.62 -13.42 14.63
CA LYS A 69 -2.01 -14.81 14.82
C LYS A 69 -0.81 -15.75 14.86
N GLU A 70 0.16 -15.58 13.95
CA GLU A 70 1.42 -16.34 13.94
C GLU A 70 2.23 -16.14 15.23
N MET A 71 2.12 -14.96 15.86
CA MET A 71 2.72 -14.65 17.15
C MET A 71 1.90 -15.12 18.37
N ASN A 72 0.82 -15.89 18.16
CA ASN A 72 -0.11 -16.33 19.21
C ASN A 72 -0.72 -15.19 20.04
N GLN A 73 -0.92 -14.02 19.42
CA GLN A 73 -1.61 -12.90 20.04
C GLN A 73 -3.08 -12.85 19.59
N PRO A 74 -4.03 -12.58 20.50
CA PRO A 74 -5.45 -12.63 20.18
C PRO A 74 -5.93 -11.43 19.36
N TYR A 75 -5.31 -10.26 19.55
CA TYR A 75 -5.76 -9.00 18.94
C TYR A 75 -4.66 -8.29 18.16
N THR A 76 -5.08 -7.70 17.05
CA THR A 76 -4.29 -6.84 16.17
C THR A 76 -4.79 -5.41 16.32
N HIS A 77 -4.10 -4.60 17.11
CA HIS A 77 -4.47 -3.21 17.30
C HIS A 77 -3.82 -2.37 16.20
N ILE A 78 -4.63 -1.99 15.20
CA ILE A 78 -4.20 -1.12 14.10
C ILE A 78 -4.20 0.33 14.59
N LEU A 79 -3.01 0.91 14.70
CA LEU A 79 -2.80 2.26 15.24
C LEU A 79 -3.00 3.35 14.19
N THR A 80 -2.52 3.10 12.97
CA THR A 80 -2.68 4.03 11.85
C THR A 80 -2.49 3.32 10.52
N ILE A 81 -3.09 3.87 9.48
CA ILE A 81 -3.00 3.38 8.10
C ILE A 81 -2.56 4.55 7.24
N ARG A 82 -1.48 4.37 6.47
CA ARG A 82 -0.97 5.40 5.57
C ARG A 82 -1.14 4.95 4.12
N ASP A 83 -1.84 5.76 3.35
CA ASP A 83 -1.81 5.66 1.88
C ASP A 83 -0.46 6.22 1.40
N THR A 84 0.40 5.34 0.91
CA THR A 84 1.70 5.65 0.32
C THR A 84 1.71 5.38 -1.19
N SER A 85 0.52 5.36 -1.80
CA SER A 85 0.36 5.19 -3.25
C SER A 85 1.18 6.22 -4.02
N PHE A 86 1.74 5.79 -5.14
CA PHE A 86 2.58 6.62 -5.99
C PHE A 86 2.19 6.47 -7.46
N GLN A 87 2.61 7.43 -8.28
CA GLN A 87 2.45 7.37 -9.72
C GLN A 87 3.69 6.75 -10.35
N LYS A 88 3.49 5.81 -11.27
CA LYS A 88 4.56 5.17 -12.01
C LYS A 88 4.43 5.49 -13.49
N GLU A 89 5.50 6.04 -14.06
CA GLU A 89 5.62 6.20 -15.50
C GLU A 89 5.90 4.85 -16.15
N ILE A 90 5.10 4.51 -17.15
CA ILE A 90 5.26 3.32 -17.97
C ILE A 90 5.50 3.81 -19.39
N THR A 91 6.72 3.62 -19.88
CA THR A 91 7.08 3.91 -21.25
C THR A 91 6.91 2.65 -22.09
N GLN A 92 6.05 2.74 -23.09
CA GLN A 92 5.86 1.70 -24.09
C GLN A 92 6.45 2.18 -25.41
N THR A 93 7.41 1.42 -25.95
CA THR A 93 7.96 1.67 -27.29
C THR A 93 7.36 0.65 -28.23
N ASN A 94 6.46 1.11 -29.08
CA ASN A 94 5.90 0.30 -30.16
C ASN A 94 6.70 0.59 -31.43
N THR A 95 7.46 -0.41 -31.88
CA THR A 95 8.14 -0.35 -33.17
C THR A 95 7.18 -0.83 -34.24
N TYR A 96 6.70 0.09 -35.07
CA TYR A 96 5.92 -0.25 -36.27
C TYR A 96 6.84 -0.17 -37.49
N GLY A 97 7.04 -1.32 -38.15
CA GLY A 97 7.83 -1.43 -39.37
C GLY A 97 7.40 -2.68 -40.15
N PRO A 98 7.68 -2.74 -41.47
CA PRO A 98 7.28 -3.88 -42.28
C PRO A 98 7.99 -5.14 -41.78
N THR A 99 7.21 -6.10 -41.27
CA THR A 99 7.69 -7.45 -41.00
C THR A 99 7.89 -8.14 -42.36
N TYR A 100 9.12 -8.12 -42.87
CA TYR A 100 9.48 -8.95 -44.01
C TYR A 100 9.46 -10.41 -43.58
N TYR A 101 8.31 -11.06 -43.76
CA TYR A 101 8.24 -12.50 -43.84
C TYR A 101 8.97 -12.90 -45.14
N TYR A 102 10.22 -13.34 -45.03
CA TYR A 102 10.91 -14.02 -46.12
C TYR A 102 10.18 -15.34 -46.39
N GLY A 103 9.10 -15.26 -47.15
CA GLY A 103 8.52 -16.40 -47.83
C GLY A 103 9.53 -16.88 -48.85
N VAL A 104 10.38 -17.83 -48.46
CA VAL A 104 11.00 -18.75 -49.41
C VAL A 104 9.85 -19.52 -50.08
N SER A 105 9.38 -19.02 -51.22
CA SER A 105 8.51 -19.75 -52.12
C SER A 105 9.37 -20.79 -52.85
N PRO A 106 9.19 -22.10 -52.62
CA PRO A 106 9.95 -23.12 -53.30
C PRO A 106 9.15 -23.61 -54.50
N TYR A 107 8.93 -22.77 -55.53
CA TYR A 107 8.30 -23.25 -56.76
C TYR A 107 8.95 -22.69 -58.03
N TYR A 108 9.78 -23.55 -58.63
CA TYR A 108 10.11 -23.69 -60.06
C TYR A 108 10.70 -22.49 -60.82
N GLY A 109 12.03 -22.41 -60.82
CA GLY A 109 12.81 -21.76 -61.89
C GLY A 109 13.69 -22.79 -62.60
N ARG A 110 13.11 -23.57 -63.53
CA ARG A 110 13.85 -24.42 -64.48
C ARG A 110 13.76 -23.73 -65.85
N TYR A 111 14.92 -23.33 -66.39
CA TYR A 111 15.21 -22.75 -67.73
C TYR A 111 15.05 -21.24 -67.96
N GLY A 112 16.13 -20.64 -68.48
CA GLY A 112 16.21 -19.29 -69.08
C GLY A 112 17.29 -18.43 -68.41
N ALA A 113 18.59 -18.65 -68.63
CA ALA A 113 19.38 -18.15 -69.76
C ALA A 113 19.22 -16.63 -70.01
N TYR A 114 20.27 -15.88 -69.64
CA TYR A 114 20.62 -14.54 -70.11
C TYR A 114 19.60 -13.40 -69.94
N GLY A 115 19.85 -12.54 -68.96
CA GLY A 115 19.49 -11.12 -69.05
C GLY A 115 18.26 -10.68 -68.27
N ALA A 116 18.31 -10.75 -66.95
CA ALA A 116 17.57 -9.83 -66.09
C ALA A 116 18.16 -9.91 -64.69
N GLY A 117 19.03 -8.96 -64.34
CA GLY A 117 19.44 -8.77 -62.96
C GLY A 117 18.18 -8.46 -62.14
N VAL A 118 17.71 -9.43 -61.36
CA VAL A 118 16.76 -9.18 -60.29
C VAL A 118 17.53 -8.37 -59.25
N SER A 119 17.46 -7.06 -59.42
CA SER A 119 17.93 -6.10 -58.44
C SER A 119 17.09 -6.28 -57.19
N MET A 120 17.62 -7.01 -56.20
CA MET A 120 17.12 -6.99 -54.83
C MET A 120 17.46 -5.62 -54.23
N TYR A 121 16.78 -4.57 -54.68
CA TYR A 121 16.65 -3.35 -53.90
C TYR A 121 15.76 -3.70 -52.71
N GLY A 122 16.39 -4.21 -51.64
CA GLY A 122 15.79 -4.26 -50.32
C GLY A 122 15.48 -2.83 -49.89
N ALA A 123 14.24 -2.42 -50.08
CA ALA A 123 13.73 -1.15 -49.57
C ALA A 123 13.68 -1.25 -48.03
N TYR A 124 14.78 -0.88 -47.38
CA TYR A 124 14.79 -0.58 -45.95
C TYR A 124 13.95 0.68 -45.73
N GLY A 125 12.66 0.50 -45.48
CA GLY A 125 11.82 1.57 -44.96
C GLY A 125 12.26 1.94 -43.53
N PRO A 126 12.26 3.22 -43.13
CA PRO A 126 12.61 3.61 -41.77
C PRO A 126 11.61 2.97 -40.80
N MET A 127 12.13 2.26 -39.78
CA MET A 127 11.29 1.77 -38.68
C MET A 127 10.80 2.99 -37.89
N ASN A 128 9.48 3.13 -37.78
CA ASN A 128 8.90 4.18 -36.96
C ASN A 128 8.70 3.63 -35.55
N THR A 129 9.58 4.03 -34.64
CA THR A 129 9.37 3.83 -33.20
C THR A 129 8.46 4.94 -32.67
N GLN A 130 7.26 4.57 -32.24
CA GLN A 130 6.44 5.45 -31.42
C GLN A 130 6.66 5.06 -29.96
N THR A 131 7.05 6.05 -29.16
CA THR A 131 7.15 5.89 -27.70
C THR A 131 6.00 6.63 -27.07
N THR A 132 5.20 5.93 -26.28
CA THR A 132 4.13 6.52 -25.47
C THR A 132 4.48 6.33 -24.01
N THR A 133 4.46 7.43 -23.26
CA THR A 133 4.60 7.40 -21.80
C THR A 133 3.21 7.59 -21.20
N ASP A 134 2.82 6.65 -20.34
CA ASP A 134 1.57 6.70 -19.59
C ASP A 134 1.87 6.68 -18.08
N VAL A 135 1.08 7.39 -17.29
CA VAL A 135 1.26 7.52 -15.85
C VAL A 135 0.16 6.73 -15.16
N LYS A 136 0.53 5.64 -14.47
CA LYS A 136 -0.43 4.79 -13.78
C LYS A 136 -0.28 4.89 -12.26
N PRO A 137 -1.38 5.04 -11.50
CA PRO A 137 -1.33 4.96 -10.04
C PRO A 137 -1.04 3.53 -9.60
N VAL A 138 -0.17 3.38 -8.60
CA VAL A 138 0.15 2.10 -7.95
C VAL A 138 -0.26 2.22 -6.49
N PRO A 139 -1.29 1.48 -6.03
CA PRO A 139 -1.73 1.58 -4.65
C PRO A 139 -0.72 0.95 -3.71
N GLN A 140 -0.37 1.66 -2.65
CA GLN A 140 0.50 1.15 -1.59
C GLN A 140 -0.02 1.63 -0.24
N PHE A 141 -0.10 0.72 0.73
CA PHE A 141 -0.58 1.03 2.07
C PHE A 141 0.37 0.47 3.12
N ASP A 142 0.69 1.29 4.10
CA ASP A 142 1.41 0.90 5.32
C ASP A 142 0.42 0.87 6.49
N VAL A 143 0.27 -0.30 7.10
CA VAL A 143 -0.56 -0.51 8.29
C VAL A 143 0.38 -0.65 9.48
N TYR A 144 0.34 0.31 10.39
CA TYR A 144 1.08 0.27 11.64
C TYR A 144 0.21 -0.39 12.70
N PHE A 145 0.74 -1.44 13.32
CA PHE A 145 -0.03 -2.25 14.25
C PHE A 145 0.83 -2.82 15.35
N GLU A 146 0.16 -3.28 16.41
CA GLU A 146 0.74 -4.04 17.49
C GLU A 146 -0.10 -5.29 17.78
N CYS A 147 0.58 -6.34 18.23
CA CYS A 147 -0.02 -7.61 18.61
C CYS A 147 -0.11 -7.64 20.13
N VAL A 148 -1.31 -7.56 20.67
CA VAL A 148 -1.53 -7.34 22.10
C VAL A 148 -2.59 -8.29 22.66
N PRO A 149 -2.45 -8.72 23.93
CA PRO A 149 -3.52 -9.43 24.62
C PRO A 149 -4.69 -8.51 24.98
N LYS A 150 -4.40 -7.20 25.08
CA LYS A 150 -5.32 -6.15 25.50
C LYS A 150 -5.01 -4.88 24.74
N ALA A 151 -6.00 -4.32 24.04
CA ALA A 151 -5.82 -3.11 23.26
C ALA A 151 -6.22 -1.87 24.06
N MET A 152 -5.33 -0.88 24.11
CA MET A 152 -5.53 0.38 24.80
C MET A 152 -5.42 1.52 23.79
N ASP A 153 -6.40 2.42 23.78
CA ASP A 153 -6.41 3.54 22.83
C ASP A 153 -6.88 4.85 23.48
N ALA A 154 -6.32 5.98 23.06
CA ALA A 154 -6.65 7.31 23.58
C ALA A 154 -7.93 7.90 22.95
N ARG A 155 -8.50 7.19 21.97
CA ARG A 155 -9.65 7.55 21.14
C ARG A 155 -9.46 8.90 20.44
N MET A 156 -8.30 9.06 19.81
CA MET A 156 -7.91 10.27 19.09
C MET A 156 -7.15 9.91 17.81
N SER A 157 -7.33 10.71 16.76
CA SER A 157 -6.48 10.66 15.57
C SER A 157 -5.36 11.68 15.67
N PHE A 158 -4.20 11.31 15.15
CA PHE A 158 -3.02 12.14 15.17
C PHE A 158 -2.38 12.22 13.79
N LYS A 159 -1.80 13.38 13.49
CA LYS A 159 -1.04 13.65 12.28
C LYS A 159 0.38 14.06 12.63
N SER A 160 1.37 13.50 11.93
CA SER A 160 2.76 13.93 12.08
C SER A 160 2.96 15.26 11.36
N LEU A 161 3.61 16.22 12.01
CA LEU A 161 4.05 17.49 11.44
C LEU A 161 5.56 17.44 11.21
N SER A 162 5.97 17.86 10.02
CA SER A 162 7.38 17.95 9.66
C SER A 162 8.07 19.15 10.31
N ALA A 163 9.40 19.14 10.29
CA ALA A 163 10.21 20.31 10.65
C ALA A 163 9.79 21.59 9.91
N SER A 164 9.47 21.47 8.60
CA SER A 164 8.99 22.59 7.79
C SER A 164 7.65 23.12 8.26
N ASP A 165 6.72 22.26 8.68
CA ASP A 165 5.41 22.66 9.18
C ASP A 165 5.53 23.44 10.51
N MET A 166 6.53 23.08 11.32
CA MET A 166 6.77 23.65 12.65
C MET A 166 7.54 24.97 12.64
N LYS A 167 8.22 25.31 11.53
CA LYS A 167 9.17 26.44 11.43
C LYS A 167 8.59 27.79 11.85
N ASN A 168 7.29 28.01 11.64
CA ASN A 168 6.64 29.28 11.97
C ASN A 168 5.93 29.27 13.33
N LEU A 169 5.90 28.13 14.01
CA LEU A 169 5.16 27.93 15.26
C LEU A 169 6.10 27.94 16.47
N MET A 170 7.30 27.39 16.32
CA MET A 170 8.27 27.20 17.39
C MET A 170 9.69 27.46 16.90
N GLN A 171 10.56 27.97 17.78
CA GLN A 171 11.99 28.14 17.48
C GLN A 171 12.70 26.79 17.30
N ASP A 172 12.21 25.75 17.97
CA ASP A 172 12.65 24.37 17.77
C ASP A 172 12.00 23.83 16.49
N VAL A 173 12.77 23.80 15.41
CA VAL A 173 12.33 23.43 14.05
C VAL A 173 12.24 21.91 13.87
N LYS A 174 12.09 21.13 14.94
CA LYS A 174 11.86 19.68 14.86
C LYS A 174 10.39 19.37 14.58
N GLY A 175 10.11 18.15 14.12
CA GLY A 175 8.73 17.69 13.88
C GLY A 175 7.90 17.62 15.17
N GLY A 176 6.60 17.33 15.04
CA GLY A 176 5.66 17.21 16.16
C GLY A 176 4.44 16.38 15.80
N VAL A 177 3.52 16.21 16.75
CA VAL A 177 2.31 15.39 16.54
C VAL A 177 1.06 16.24 16.79
N GLN A 178 0.30 16.53 15.75
CA GLN A 178 -0.95 17.28 15.85
C GLN A 178 -2.12 16.36 16.20
N VAL A 179 -2.98 16.80 17.12
CA VAL A 179 -4.30 16.20 17.36
C VAL A 179 -5.21 16.57 16.18
N GLU A 180 -5.54 15.59 15.36
CA GLU A 180 -6.38 15.77 14.17
C GLU A 180 -7.86 15.61 14.51
N GLU A 181 -8.19 14.61 15.32
CA GLU A 181 -9.57 14.31 15.72
C GLU A 181 -9.61 13.78 17.16
N ILE A 182 -10.69 14.09 17.88
CA ILE A 182 -11.00 13.50 19.18
C ILE A 182 -12.35 12.79 19.06
N LEU A 183 -12.36 11.47 19.23
CA LEU A 183 -13.56 10.67 19.01
C LEU A 183 -14.64 10.96 20.07
N PRO A 184 -15.93 10.74 19.74
CA PRO A 184 -17.05 11.01 20.65
C PRO A 184 -17.04 10.24 21.97
N ASP A 185 -16.29 9.16 22.11
CA ASP A 185 -16.17 8.38 23.34
C ASP A 185 -14.83 8.60 24.05
N SER A 186 -13.99 9.51 23.56
CA SER A 186 -12.67 9.76 24.14
C SER A 186 -12.75 10.32 25.56
N PRO A 187 -11.95 9.80 26.51
CA PRO A 187 -11.85 10.37 27.86
C PRO A 187 -11.05 11.69 27.86
N ASN A 188 -10.52 12.11 26.71
CA ASN A 188 -9.60 13.23 26.57
C ASN A 188 -10.23 14.50 25.97
N LYS A 189 -11.54 14.51 25.70
CA LYS A 189 -12.26 15.64 25.09
C LYS A 189 -12.08 16.99 25.78
N ASN A 190 -11.95 16.97 27.11
CA ASN A 190 -11.77 18.19 27.92
C ASN A 190 -10.31 18.46 28.27
N ILE A 191 -9.40 17.61 27.79
CA ILE A 191 -7.97 17.63 28.10
C ILE A 191 -7.21 18.22 26.90
N LEU A 192 -7.39 17.60 25.74
CA LEU A 192 -6.83 18.03 24.46
C LEU A 192 -7.91 18.61 23.56
N GLN A 193 -7.48 19.37 22.55
CA GLN A 193 -8.33 19.97 21.53
C GLN A 193 -7.75 19.67 20.15
N VAL A 194 -8.62 19.59 19.15
CA VAL A 194 -8.20 19.53 17.74
C VAL A 194 -7.30 20.72 17.44
N GLY A 195 -6.16 20.45 16.81
CA GLY A 195 -5.13 21.43 16.50
C GLY A 195 -4.01 21.54 17.53
N ASP A 196 -4.13 20.94 18.71
CA ASP A 196 -3.02 20.86 19.66
C ASP A 196 -1.83 20.14 19.04
N ILE A 197 -0.62 20.63 19.32
CA ILE A 197 0.61 20.02 18.83
C ILE A 197 1.38 19.44 20.01
N ILE A 198 1.37 18.12 20.12
CA ILE A 198 2.12 17.36 21.10
C ILE A 198 3.60 17.36 20.71
N ILE A 199 4.43 17.72 21.67
CA ILE A 199 5.87 17.88 21.51
C ILE A 199 6.63 16.82 22.31
N LYS A 200 6.11 16.41 23.47
CA LYS A 200 6.68 15.31 24.24
C LYS A 200 5.60 14.39 24.80
N GLY A 201 5.95 13.12 24.95
CA GLY A 201 5.22 12.13 25.73
C GLY A 201 6.15 11.56 26.81
N ASN A 202 5.71 11.60 28.09
CA ASN A 202 6.49 11.18 29.25
C ASN A 202 7.92 11.77 29.27
N GLY A 203 8.02 13.07 28.99
CA GLY A 203 9.29 13.81 28.93
C GLY A 203 10.16 13.54 27.70
N THR A 204 9.81 12.55 26.86
CA THR A 204 10.56 12.20 25.65
C THR A 204 10.01 12.99 24.46
N ARG A 205 10.90 13.56 23.63
CA ARG A 205 10.51 14.26 22.39
C ARG A 205 9.79 13.30 21.46
N VAL A 206 8.70 13.77 20.85
CA VAL A 206 7.98 13.05 19.80
C VAL A 206 7.88 13.92 18.54
N GLU A 207 8.32 13.38 17.42
CA GLU A 207 8.28 14.03 16.11
C GLU A 207 7.27 13.35 15.16
N LYS A 208 6.93 12.10 15.46
CA LYS A 208 6.01 11.27 14.67
C LYS A 208 4.98 10.61 15.56
N VAL A 209 3.80 10.34 15.00
CA VAL A 209 2.69 9.64 15.68
C VAL A 209 3.15 8.32 16.30
N VAL A 210 3.99 7.57 15.58
CA VAL A 210 4.57 6.32 16.05
C VAL A 210 5.35 6.48 17.37
N GLU A 211 6.12 7.55 17.49
CA GLU A 211 6.94 7.83 18.68
C GLU A 211 6.05 8.19 19.88
N LEU A 212 4.89 8.82 19.64
CA LEU A 212 3.90 9.07 20.68
C LEU A 212 3.32 7.77 21.25
N TYR A 213 2.95 6.82 20.40
CA TYR A 213 2.49 5.50 20.84
C TYR A 213 3.59 4.69 21.56
N GLN A 214 4.85 4.83 21.14
CA GLN A 214 6.00 4.23 21.85
C GLN A 214 6.20 4.84 23.24
N ALA A 215 6.13 6.17 23.36
CA ALA A 215 6.28 6.86 24.64
C ALA A 215 5.21 6.44 25.66
N HIS A 216 3.98 6.19 25.21
CA HIS A 216 2.93 5.64 26.08
C HIS A 216 3.27 4.22 26.56
N ARG A 217 3.64 3.31 25.65
CA ARG A 217 3.94 1.91 25.98
C ARG A 217 4.99 1.75 27.07
N ASN A 218 6.05 2.55 27.04
CA ASN A 218 7.11 2.50 28.05
C ASN A 218 6.65 2.87 29.47
N SER A 219 5.43 3.43 29.63
CA SER A 219 4.92 3.81 30.96
C SER A 219 4.08 2.75 31.67
N ASN A 220 3.61 1.70 30.96
CA ASN A 220 2.69 0.68 31.49
C ASN A 220 1.47 1.23 32.27
N ALA A 221 1.12 2.51 32.03
CA ALA A 221 0.11 3.23 32.79
C ALA A 221 -1.10 3.51 31.92
N ASN A 222 -2.31 3.47 32.51
CA ASN A 222 -3.56 3.83 31.81
C ASN A 222 -3.65 5.34 31.47
N GLN A 223 -2.62 6.10 31.82
CA GLN A 223 -2.46 7.50 31.48
C GLN A 223 -1.00 7.81 31.21
N PHE A 224 -0.73 8.80 30.38
CA PHE A 224 0.62 9.30 30.14
C PHE A 224 0.62 10.82 30.05
N THR A 225 1.71 11.45 30.48
CA THR A 225 1.84 12.90 30.47
C THR A 225 2.30 13.38 29.09
N VAL A 226 1.59 14.32 28.49
CA VAL A 226 1.99 15.00 27.25
C VAL A 226 2.32 16.45 27.52
N GLU A 227 3.39 16.95 26.91
CA GLU A 227 3.63 18.38 26.76
C GLU A 227 3.22 18.79 25.35
N PHE A 228 2.38 19.80 25.23
CA PHE A 228 1.80 20.23 23.96
C PHE A 228 1.74 21.75 23.84
N PHE A 229 1.72 22.23 22.60
CA PHE A 229 1.61 23.63 22.26
C PHE A 229 0.17 23.96 21.87
N ARG A 230 -0.40 24.99 22.51
CA ARG A 230 -1.73 25.53 22.21
C ARG A 230 -1.69 27.05 22.29
N ASN A 231 -2.12 27.74 21.23
CA ASN A 231 -2.24 29.20 21.19
C ASN A 231 -0.97 29.93 21.65
N GLY A 232 0.19 29.55 21.14
CA GLY A 232 1.45 30.23 21.47
C GLY A 232 2.11 29.79 22.78
N LYS A 233 1.50 28.87 23.55
CA LYS A 233 1.97 28.50 24.88
C LYS A 233 2.12 26.99 25.03
N MET A 234 3.17 26.58 25.73
CA MET A 234 3.34 25.20 26.18
C MET A 234 2.39 24.91 27.34
N LYS A 235 1.79 23.73 27.31
CA LYS A 235 0.90 23.17 28.33
C LYS A 235 1.28 21.72 28.58
N SER A 236 0.81 21.19 29.69
CA SER A 236 0.98 19.77 30.04
C SER A 236 -0.34 19.18 30.49
N ALA A 237 -0.58 17.92 30.16
CA ALA A 237 -1.78 17.20 30.57
C ALA A 237 -1.55 15.70 30.65
N ASN A 238 -2.37 15.00 31.44
CA ASN A 238 -2.38 13.54 31.49
C ASN A 238 -3.46 13.01 30.55
N VAL A 239 -3.03 12.37 29.47
CA VAL A 239 -3.91 11.72 28.49
C VAL A 239 -4.24 10.31 28.99
N LYS A 240 -5.51 9.97 28.96
CA LYS A 240 -6.06 8.69 29.42
C LYS A 240 -6.30 7.74 28.26
N PHE A 241 -6.12 6.45 28.49
CA PHE A 241 -6.41 5.38 27.52
C PHE A 241 -7.59 4.56 28.01
N LEU A 242 -8.45 4.16 27.07
CA LEU A 242 -9.53 3.22 27.30
C LEU A 242 -9.12 1.83 26.86
N ASP A 243 -9.66 0.83 27.53
CA ASP A 243 -9.68 -0.54 27.04
C ASP A 243 -10.62 -0.62 25.85
N VAL A 244 -10.04 -0.87 24.67
CA VAL A 244 -10.77 -0.95 23.39
C VAL A 244 -10.75 -2.37 22.82
N THR A 245 -10.41 -3.36 23.65
CA THR A 245 -10.18 -4.75 23.22
C THR A 245 -11.36 -5.34 22.46
N GLU A 246 -12.59 -5.11 22.93
CA GLU A 246 -13.82 -5.59 22.26
C GLU A 246 -14.05 -4.91 20.90
N MET A 247 -13.82 -3.60 20.81
CA MET A 247 -13.93 -2.85 19.55
C MET A 247 -12.88 -3.32 18.54
N VAL A 248 -11.64 -3.54 18.99
CA VAL A 248 -10.56 -4.06 18.15
C VAL A 248 -10.88 -5.48 17.68
N GLY A 249 -11.37 -6.35 18.56
CA GLY A 249 -11.81 -7.69 18.19
C GLY A 249 -12.92 -7.68 17.13
N THR A 250 -13.90 -6.78 17.27
CA THR A 250 -14.98 -6.62 16.28
C THR A 250 -14.42 -6.18 14.92
N ALA A 251 -13.61 -5.13 14.90
CA ALA A 251 -12.99 -4.62 13.66
C ALA A 251 -12.09 -5.67 12.99
N GLN A 252 -11.31 -6.42 13.78
CA GLN A 252 -10.50 -7.54 13.29
C GLN A 252 -11.35 -8.61 12.60
N ASN A 253 -12.47 -9.00 13.21
CA ASN A 253 -13.39 -9.98 12.63
C ASN A 253 -14.05 -9.48 11.34
N GLU A 254 -14.37 -8.20 11.25
CA GLU A 254 -14.88 -7.59 10.02
C GLU A 254 -13.86 -7.63 8.88
N ILE A 255 -12.61 -7.26 9.16
CA ILE A 255 -11.51 -7.34 8.19
C ILE A 255 -11.31 -8.78 7.72
N LEU A 256 -11.31 -9.76 8.63
CA LEU A 256 -11.21 -11.18 8.28
C LEU A 256 -12.38 -11.61 7.39
N LYS A 257 -13.60 -11.27 7.77
CA LYS A 257 -14.81 -11.60 6.99
C LYS A 257 -14.78 -11.00 5.59
N GLU A 258 -14.24 -9.81 5.42
CA GLU A 258 -14.08 -9.16 4.12
C GLU A 258 -12.95 -9.81 3.30
N ALA A 259 -11.75 -9.93 3.88
CA ALA A 259 -10.58 -10.49 3.20
C ALA A 259 -10.77 -11.96 2.80
N CYS A 260 -11.42 -12.78 3.62
CA CYS A 260 -11.67 -14.19 3.33
C CYS A 260 -12.70 -14.40 2.19
N LYS A 261 -13.33 -13.34 1.66
CA LYS A 261 -14.14 -13.41 0.43
C LYS A 261 -13.31 -13.24 -0.84
N GLU A 262 -12.10 -12.68 -0.74
CA GLU A 262 -11.26 -12.38 -1.90
C GLU A 262 -10.65 -13.64 -2.50
N ASP A 263 -10.72 -13.74 -3.82
CA ASP A 263 -10.03 -14.77 -4.58
C ASP A 263 -8.51 -14.67 -4.34
N GLY A 264 -7.90 -15.81 -4.00
CA GLY A 264 -6.48 -15.89 -3.61
C GLY A 264 -6.22 -15.90 -2.08
N ILE A 265 -7.21 -15.50 -1.26
CA ILE A 265 -7.15 -15.67 0.21
C ILE A 265 -8.05 -16.85 0.62
N LYS A 266 -9.29 -16.86 0.11
CA LYS A 266 -10.30 -17.86 0.45
C LYS A 266 -9.79 -19.29 0.25
N GLY A 267 -9.88 -20.11 1.30
CA GLY A 267 -9.48 -21.53 1.29
C GLY A 267 -7.98 -21.80 1.21
N VAL A 268 -7.16 -20.78 0.96
CA VAL A 268 -5.69 -20.87 0.91
C VAL A 268 -5.10 -20.64 2.28
N ARG A 269 -5.56 -19.60 2.99
CA ARG A 269 -5.03 -19.21 4.30
C ARG A 269 -5.81 -19.90 5.43
N ASP A 270 -5.10 -20.48 6.39
CA ASP A 270 -5.71 -21.22 7.50
C ASP A 270 -6.59 -20.36 8.40
N ILE A 271 -6.37 -19.05 8.42
CA ILE A 271 -7.23 -18.10 9.15
C ILE A 271 -8.62 -17.94 8.53
N CYS A 272 -8.81 -18.40 7.29
CA CYS A 272 -10.06 -18.32 6.53
C CYS A 272 -10.73 -19.69 6.34
N LYS A 273 -10.21 -20.76 6.95
CA LYS A 273 -10.79 -22.11 6.95
C LYS A 273 -11.68 -22.28 8.18
#